data_AF-A0A2E4DPG7-F1
#
_entry.id   AF-A0A2E4DPG7-F1
#
_cell.length_a   1.000
_cell.length_b   1.000
_cell.length_c   1.000
_cell.angle_alpha   90.00
_cell.angle_beta   90.00
_cell.angle_gamma   90.00
#
_symmetry.space_group_name_H-M   'P 1'
#
loop_
_entity.id
_entity.type
_entity.pdbx_description
1 polymer ?
#
loop_
_entity_poly.entity_id
_entity_poly.type
_entity_poly.pdbx_seq_one_letter_code
_entity_poly.pdbx_strand_id
1 'polypeptide(L)'
;MHRSLAYFWQINLAMLLGVAIATAVLTGALIVGDSVRESLRHLVLHRLGGIDYALTSNRFFRQELAVDLSNEPTFKQRFHGIAPAIFLRGTAIAKDTK
;
A
#
# COMPACT_ATOMS: atom_id res chain seq x y z
N MET A 1 -42.73 -29.91 -22.23
CA MET A 1 -42.06 -29.52 -20.97
C MET A 1 -41.44 -28.11 -20.98
N HIS A 2 -41.30 -27.42 -22.14
CA HIS A 2 -40.74 -26.05 -22.17
C HIS A 2 -41.75 -24.89 -21.96
N ARG A 3 -43.06 -25.18 -21.88
CA ARG A 3 -44.11 -24.14 -21.82
C ARG A 3 -44.26 -23.49 -20.43
N SER A 4 -43.81 -24.14 -19.35
CA SER A 4 -43.84 -23.54 -18.01
C SER A 4 -42.75 -22.51 -17.77
N LEU A 5 -41.61 -22.58 -18.48
CA LEU A 5 -40.56 -21.56 -18.38
C LEU A 5 -41.00 -20.23 -19.01
N ALA A 6 -41.87 -20.27 -20.02
CA ALA A 6 -42.33 -19.08 -20.73
C ALA A 6 -43.28 -18.20 -19.89
N TYR A 7 -44.07 -18.80 -18.97
CA TYR A 7 -45.10 -18.07 -18.23
C TYR A 7 -44.54 -17.19 -17.09
N PHE A 8 -43.37 -17.56 -16.52
CA PHE A 8 -42.67 -16.74 -15.50
C PHE A 8 -41.31 -16.21 -15.98
N TRP A 9 -41.07 -16.18 -17.31
CA TRP A 9 -39.76 -15.81 -17.84
C TRP A 9 -39.37 -14.37 -17.49
N GLN A 10 -40.35 -13.46 -17.42
CA GLN A 10 -40.13 -12.06 -17.03
C GLN A 10 -39.54 -11.93 -15.62
N ILE A 11 -40.02 -12.71 -14.65
CA ILE A 11 -39.52 -12.65 -13.26
C ILE A 11 -38.13 -13.28 -13.16
N ASN A 12 -37.91 -14.42 -13.81
CA ASN A 12 -36.59 -15.06 -13.84
C ASN A 12 -35.54 -14.16 -14.50
N LEU A 13 -35.93 -13.45 -15.57
CA LEU A 13 -35.06 -12.53 -16.31
C LEU A 13 -34.78 -11.26 -15.51
N ALA A 14 -35.78 -10.72 -14.80
CA ALA A 14 -35.58 -9.60 -13.87
C ALA A 14 -34.63 -9.96 -12.71
N MET A 15 -34.74 -11.17 -12.14
CA MET A 15 -33.85 -11.64 -11.09
C MET A 15 -32.41 -11.81 -11.61
N LEU A 16 -32.26 -12.39 -12.80
CA LEU A 16 -30.95 -12.59 -13.43
C LEU A 16 -30.25 -11.26 -13.70
N LEU A 17 -30.98 -10.26 -14.21
CA LEU A 17 -30.46 -8.89 -14.38
C LEU A 17 -30.08 -8.25 -13.05
N GLY A 18 -30.92 -8.38 -12.01
CA GLY A 18 -30.63 -7.86 -10.68
C GLY A 18 -29.36 -8.46 -10.07
N VAL A 19 -29.21 -9.78 -10.15
CA VAL A 19 -28.00 -10.48 -9.69
C VAL A 19 -26.79 -10.07 -10.50
N ALA A 20 -26.91 -10.00 -11.83
CA ALA A 20 -25.81 -9.57 -12.70
C ALA A 20 -25.30 -8.18 -12.36
N ILE A 21 -26.21 -7.22 -12.13
CA ILE A 21 -25.85 -5.86 -11.71
C ILE A 21 -25.19 -5.87 -10.33
N ALA A 22 -25.77 -6.59 -9.35
CA ALA A 22 -25.22 -6.66 -8.00
C ALA A 22 -23.79 -7.25 -7.99
N THR A 23 -23.57 -8.34 -8.72
CA THR A 23 -22.24 -8.96 -8.85
C THR A 23 -21.26 -8.05 -9.58
N ALA A 24 -21.71 -7.35 -10.64
CA ALA A 24 -20.87 -6.39 -11.35
C ALA A 24 -20.42 -5.23 -10.43
N VAL A 25 -21.34 -4.68 -9.62
CA VAL A 25 -21.02 -3.63 -8.64
C VAL A 25 -20.05 -4.13 -7.57
N LEU A 26 -20.30 -5.32 -7.01
CA LEU A 26 -19.43 -5.91 -5.99
C LEU A 26 -18.01 -6.15 -6.54
N THR A 27 -17.90 -6.69 -7.75
CA THR A 27 -16.63 -6.93 -8.43
C THR A 27 -15.91 -5.63 -8.76
N GLY A 28 -16.64 -4.62 -9.26
CA GLY A 28 -16.09 -3.30 -9.55
C GLY A 28 -15.53 -2.61 -8.31
N ALA A 29 -16.24 -2.69 -7.17
CA ALA A 29 -15.78 -2.13 -5.91
C ALA A 29 -14.50 -2.80 -5.40
N LEU A 30 -14.37 -4.13 -5.56
CA LEU A 30 -13.14 -4.86 -5.22
C LEU A 30 -11.96 -4.38 -6.09
N ILE A 31 -12.13 -4.33 -7.41
CA ILE A 31 -11.09 -3.92 -8.36
C ILE A 31 -10.62 -2.48 -8.08
N VAL A 32 -11.55 -1.55 -7.84
CA VAL A 32 -11.22 -0.16 -7.51
C VAL A 32 -10.48 -0.08 -6.18
N GLY A 33 -10.90 -0.85 -5.18
CA GLY A 33 -10.23 -0.92 -3.88
C GLY A 33 -8.78 -1.39 -3.98
N ASP A 34 -8.53 -2.47 -4.72
CA ASP A 34 -7.16 -2.97 -4.95
C ASP A 34 -6.30 -1.98 -5.74
N SER A 35 -6.88 -1.30 -6.73
CA SER A 35 -6.16 -0.29 -7.52
C SER A 35 -5.75 0.91 -6.68
N VAL A 36 -6.63 1.40 -5.80
CA VAL A 36 -6.31 2.51 -4.89
C VAL A 36 -5.28 2.08 -3.86
N ARG A 37 -5.37 0.85 -3.34
CA ARG A 37 -4.39 0.30 -2.41
C ARG A 37 -2.99 0.27 -3.05
N GLU A 38 -2.89 -0.24 -4.27
CA GLU A 38 -1.61 -0.29 -4.98
C GLU A 38 -1.10 1.11 -5.33
N SER A 39 -1.99 2.01 -5.74
CA SER A 39 -1.64 3.42 -6.00
C SER A 39 -1.08 4.10 -4.75
N LEU A 40 -1.75 3.97 -3.60
CA LEU A 40 -1.28 4.52 -2.33
C LEU A 40 0.05 3.89 -1.91
N ARG A 41 0.21 2.57 -2.09
CA ARG A 41 1.48 1.89 -1.84
C ARG A 41 2.59 2.46 -2.70
N HIS A 42 2.36 2.63 -3.99
CA HIS A 42 3.32 3.21 -4.91
C HIS A 42 3.65 4.67 -4.54
N LEU A 43 2.64 5.46 -4.13
CA LEU A 43 2.81 6.85 -3.71
C LEU A 43 3.63 6.94 -2.41
N VAL A 44 3.38 6.06 -1.44
CA VAL A 44 4.15 5.98 -0.20
C VAL A 44 5.60 5.54 -0.48
N LEU A 45 5.81 4.54 -1.33
CA LEU A 45 7.16 4.13 -1.74
C LEU A 45 7.90 5.25 -2.47
N HIS A 46 7.21 5.97 -3.36
CA HIS A 46 7.78 7.12 -4.04
C HIS A 46 8.11 8.29 -3.09
N ARG A 47 7.28 8.48 -2.05
CA ARG A 47 7.51 9.47 -0.98
C ARG A 47 8.61 9.06 0.00
N LEU A 48 8.92 7.76 0.13
CA LEU A 48 10.01 7.25 0.96
C LEU A 48 11.39 7.66 0.41
N GLY A 49 11.50 7.99 -0.88
CA GLY A 49 12.77 8.30 -1.53
C GLY A 49 13.65 7.06 -1.65
N GLY A 50 14.97 7.24 -1.71
CA GLY A 50 15.95 6.13 -1.81
C GLY A 50 16.19 5.35 -0.51
N ILE A 51 15.18 5.22 0.35
CA ILE A 51 15.27 4.53 1.64
C ILE A 51 14.55 3.18 1.52
N ASP A 52 15.30 2.10 1.36
CA ASP A 52 14.73 0.76 1.22
C ASP A 52 14.36 0.11 2.57
N TYR A 53 15.14 0.40 3.62
CA TYR A 53 14.96 -0.19 4.95
C TYR A 53 15.27 0.82 6.05
N ALA A 54 14.53 0.71 7.16
CA ALA A 54 14.77 1.48 8.38
C ALA A 54 15.06 0.53 9.54
N LEU A 55 16.25 0.66 10.14
CA LEU A 55 16.60 -0.05 11.37
C LEU A 55 16.24 0.84 12.58
N THR A 56 15.29 0.39 13.38
CA THR A 56 14.85 1.09 14.59
C THR A 56 15.06 0.23 15.83
N SER A 57 15.44 0.86 16.93
CA SER A 57 15.63 0.23 18.23
C SER A 57 15.18 1.19 19.33
N ASN A 58 14.80 0.64 20.48
CA ASN A 58 14.45 1.45 21.66
C ASN A 58 15.69 2.11 22.31
N ARG A 59 16.91 1.73 21.90
CA ARG A 59 18.17 2.35 22.31
C ARG A 59 18.90 2.94 21.09
N PHE A 60 19.69 3.98 21.34
CA PHE A 60 20.55 4.56 20.31
C PHE A 60 21.65 3.60 19.87
N PHE A 61 21.95 3.64 18.57
CA PHE A 61 23.09 2.95 17.98
C PHE A 61 24.35 3.82 18.07
N ARG A 62 25.51 3.19 18.04
CA ARG A 62 26.79 3.91 17.93
C ARG A 62 26.93 4.48 16.52
N GLN A 63 27.50 5.68 16.42
CA GLN A 63 27.76 6.32 15.12
C GLN A 63 28.69 5.48 14.24
N GLU A 64 29.65 4.78 14.86
CA GLU A 64 30.59 3.85 14.22
C GLU A 64 29.91 2.70 13.49
N LEU A 65 28.72 2.27 13.93
CA LEU A 65 27.98 1.17 13.30
C LEU A 65 27.65 1.46 11.84
N ALA A 66 27.34 2.72 11.50
CA ALA A 66 27.07 3.12 10.12
C ALA A 66 28.33 2.97 9.25
N VAL A 67 29.51 3.29 9.81
CA VAL A 67 30.80 3.15 9.14
C VAL A 67 31.14 1.67 8.94
N ASP A 68 31.00 0.85 9.99
CA ASP A 68 31.27 -0.58 9.93
C ASP A 68 30.37 -1.30 8.91
N LEU A 69 29.06 -1.01 8.92
CA LEU A 69 28.12 -1.54 7.94
C LEU A 69 28.47 -1.09 6.52
N SER A 70 28.83 0.18 6.34
CA SER A 70 29.24 0.68 5.02
C SER A 70 30.52 0.01 4.50
N ASN A 71 31.39 -0.50 5.37
CA ASN A 71 32.64 -1.18 5.00
C ASN A 71 32.44 -2.67 4.73
N GLU A 72 31.31 -3.24 5.14
CA GLU A 72 31.01 -4.65 4.97
C GLU A 72 30.65 -4.97 3.50
N PRO A 73 31.34 -5.93 2.86
CA PRO A 73 31.21 -6.18 1.42
C PRO A 73 29.83 -6.71 1.02
N THR A 74 29.14 -7.45 1.88
CA THR A 74 27.77 -7.94 1.67
C THR A 74 26.78 -6.77 1.68
N PHE A 75 27.02 -5.77 2.52
CA PHE A 75 26.20 -4.56 2.60
C PHE A 75 26.31 -3.69 1.35
N LYS A 76 27.53 -3.44 0.85
CA LYS A 76 27.78 -2.64 -0.36
C LYS A 76 27.13 -3.21 -1.62
N GLN A 77 26.99 -4.53 -1.70
CA GLN A 77 26.36 -5.19 -2.85
C GLN A 77 24.84 -5.02 -2.89
N ARG A 78 24.22 -4.74 -1.74
CA ARG A 78 22.77 -4.80 -1.58
C ARG A 78 22.13 -3.46 -1.24
N PHE A 79 22.89 -2.51 -0.72
CA PHE A 79 22.41 -1.18 -0.32
C PHE A 79 23.33 -0.08 -0.86
N HIS A 80 22.74 0.98 -1.41
CA HIS A 80 23.49 2.11 -1.99
C HIS A 80 24.02 3.10 -0.94
N GLY A 81 23.49 3.08 0.29
CA GLY A 81 23.94 4.00 1.34
C GLY A 81 23.30 3.70 2.69
N ILE A 82 23.91 4.27 3.74
CA ILE A 82 23.40 4.22 5.11
C ILE A 82 23.46 5.62 5.70
N ALA A 83 22.37 6.05 6.33
CA ALA A 83 22.28 7.36 6.97
C ALA A 83 21.83 7.18 8.43
N PRO A 84 22.65 7.55 9.43
CA PRO A 84 22.21 7.55 10.82
C PRO A 84 21.18 8.66 11.04
N ALA A 85 20.02 8.31 11.59
CA ALA A 85 18.94 9.24 11.88
C ALA A 85 18.36 9.00 13.27
N ILE A 86 17.93 10.08 13.93
CA ILE A 86 17.20 10.01 15.21
C ILE A 86 15.73 10.20 14.90
N PHE A 87 14.92 9.19 15.21
CA PHE A 87 13.46 9.26 15.07
C PHE A 87 12.83 9.65 16.40
N LEU A 88 12.19 10.81 16.44
CA LEU A 88 11.42 11.28 17.58
C LEU A 88 9.94 11.34 17.20
N ARG A 89 9.08 10.74 18.03
CA ARG A 89 7.63 10.85 17.84
C ARG A 89 7.15 12.13 18.53
N GLY A 90 6.82 13.16 17.75
CA GLY A 90 6.33 14.44 18.24
C GLY A 90 5.68 15.27 17.14
N THR A 91 5.13 16.42 17.52
CA THR A 91 4.56 17.40 16.58
C THR A 91 5.54 18.54 16.36
N ALA A 92 5.90 18.80 15.11
CA ALA A 92 6.66 19.99 14.75
C ALA A 92 5.68 21.12 14.37
N ILE A 93 5.80 22.27 15.02
CA ILE A 93 5.14 23.51 14.62
C ILE A 93 6.18 24.40 13.97
N ALA A 94 6.05 24.59 12.65
CA ALA A 94 6.84 25.58 11.94
C ALA A 94 6.40 26.98 12.42
N LYS A 95 7.32 27.73 13.02
CA LYS A 95 7.07 29.13 13.36
C LYS A 95 7.10 29.92 12.05
N ASP A 96 5.94 30.36 11.60
CA ASP A 96 5.82 31.31 10.50
C ASP A 96 6.42 32.64 10.96
N THR A 97 7.66 32.89 10.56
CA THR A 97 8.34 34.15 10.79
C THR A 97 7.81 35.17 9.79
N LYS A 98 6.82 35.94 10.22
CA LYS A 98 6.61 37.30 9.71
C LYS A 98 7.63 38.25 10.30
#